data_AF-A0A747FHE9-F1
#
_entry.id   AF-A0A747FHE9-F1
#
_cell.length_a   1.000
_cell.length_b   1.000
_cell.length_c   1.000
_cell.angle_alpha   90.00
_cell.angle_beta   90.00
_cell.angle_gamma   90.00
#
_symmetry.space_group_name_H-M   'P 1'
#
loop_
_entity.id
_entity.type
_entity.pdbx_description
1 polymer ?
#
loop_
_entity_poly.entity_id
_entity_poly.type
_entity_poly.pdbx_seq_one_letter_code
_entity_poly.pdbx_strand_id
1 'polypeptide(L)'
;DINQRLLEAIEQITSYSQQIRVAIEDGVIEPHEKAVIDEELYQAIAKLQQHSTLVYRVFCAPEKGDARECAAPGAVASNFMEKTNA
;
A
#
# COMPACT_ATOMS: atom_id res chain seq x y z
N ASP A 1 6.79 2.33 12.93
CA ASP A 1 5.89 3.39 13.43
C ASP A 1 5.08 3.96 12.26
N ILE A 2 3.81 4.34 12.47
CA ILE A 2 2.92 4.85 11.40
C ILE A 2 3.35 6.26 10.98
N ASN A 3 3.65 7.13 11.94
CA ASN A 3 4.02 8.51 11.67
C ASN A 3 5.39 8.57 10.99
N GLN A 4 6.34 7.74 11.40
CA GLN A 4 7.63 7.63 10.74
C GLN A 4 7.49 7.29 9.24
N ARG A 5 6.60 6.36 8.88
CA ARG A 5 6.35 5.99 7.49
C ARG A 5 5.67 7.10 6.69
N LEU A 6 4.84 7.93 7.34
CA LEU A 6 4.29 9.13 6.73
C LEU A 6 5.40 10.14 6.40
N LEU A 7 6.29 10.39 7.35
CA LEU A 7 7.42 11.31 7.16
C LEU A 7 8.31 10.84 6.01
N GLU A 8 8.68 9.56 5.97
CA GLU A 8 9.47 8.98 4.87
C GLU A 8 8.78 9.10 3.49
N ALA A 9 7.46 9.03 3.44
CA ALA A 9 6.70 9.23 2.21
C ALA A 9 6.71 10.70 1.77
N ILE A 10 6.55 11.64 2.72
CA ILE A 10 6.60 13.09 2.46
C ILE A 10 7.99 13.52 2.00
N GLU A 11 9.04 12.99 2.62
CA GLU A 11 10.44 13.23 2.21
C GLU A 11 10.68 12.75 0.76
N GLN A 12 10.17 11.56 0.41
CA GLN A 12 10.27 11.06 -0.96
C GLN A 12 9.52 11.94 -1.97
N ILE A 13 8.31 12.41 -1.63
CA ILE A 13 7.56 13.33 -2.49
C ILE A 13 8.31 14.66 -2.65
N THR A 14 8.98 15.12 -1.59
CA THR A 14 9.79 16.34 -1.65
C THR A 14 10.97 16.17 -2.61
N SER A 15 11.68 15.04 -2.52
CA SER A 15 12.76 14.68 -3.46
C SER A 15 12.25 14.60 -4.90
N TYR A 16 11.15 13.87 -5.14
CA TYR A 16 10.47 13.82 -6.43
C TYR A 16 10.14 15.20 -7.01
N SER A 17 9.56 16.09 -6.19
CA SER A 17 9.24 17.46 -6.62
C SER A 17 10.49 18.25 -7.01
N GLN A 18 11.60 18.07 -6.30
CA GLN A 18 12.87 18.71 -6.64
C GLN A 18 13.43 18.19 -7.97
N GLN A 19 13.41 16.87 -8.19
CA GLN A 19 13.88 16.27 -9.43
C GLN A 19 13.08 16.76 -10.65
N ILE A 20 11.74 16.86 -10.54
CA ILE A 20 10.92 17.47 -11.59
C ILE A 20 11.35 18.90 -11.88
N ARG A 21 11.55 19.72 -10.85
CA ARG A 21 11.89 21.15 -11.03
C ARG A 21 13.18 21.32 -11.81
N VAL A 22 14.17 20.47 -11.54
CA VAL A 22 15.45 20.45 -12.26
C VAL A 22 15.23 20.02 -13.71
N ALA A 23 14.56 18.89 -13.95
CA ALA A 23 14.40 18.35 -15.30
C ALA A 23 13.51 19.19 -16.24
N ILE A 24 12.70 20.12 -15.71
CA ILE A 24 11.91 21.02 -16.55
C ILE A 24 12.57 22.39 -16.77
N GLU A 25 13.74 22.63 -16.18
CA GLU A 25 14.38 23.96 -16.13
C GLU A 25 14.74 24.50 -17.52
N ASP A 26 15.21 23.64 -18.41
CA ASP A 26 15.59 24.00 -19.78
C ASP A 26 14.45 23.80 -20.81
N GLY A 27 13.29 23.31 -20.35
CA GLY A 27 12.10 23.05 -21.16
C GLY A 27 12.10 21.72 -21.93
N VAL A 28 13.11 20.86 -21.76
CA VAL A 28 13.21 19.56 -22.43
C VAL A 28 13.62 18.47 -21.44
N ILE A 29 12.68 17.58 -21.09
CA ILE A 29 13.01 16.42 -20.26
C ILE A 29 13.73 15.38 -21.12
N GLU A 30 14.99 15.10 -20.81
CA GLU A 30 15.77 14.06 -21.46
C GLU A 30 15.31 12.65 -21.05
N PRO A 31 15.54 11.63 -21.90
CA PRO A 31 15.12 10.25 -21.59
C PRO A 31 15.68 9.70 -20.27
N HIS A 32 16.91 10.10 -19.91
CA HIS A 32 17.55 9.65 -18.69
C HIS A 32 16.96 10.35 -17.45
N GLU A 33 16.62 11.64 -17.54
CA GLU A 33 15.91 12.38 -16.50
C GLU A 33 14.51 11.81 -16.29
N LYS A 34 13.82 11.48 -17.39
CA LYS A 34 12.51 10.83 -17.31
C LYS A 34 12.57 9.50 -16.56
N ALA A 35 13.58 8.67 -16.81
CA ALA A 35 13.74 7.40 -16.11
C ALA A 35 13.93 7.60 -14.60
N VAL A 36 14.75 8.58 -14.21
CA VAL A 36 14.99 8.94 -12.81
C VAL A 36 13.71 9.46 -12.14
N ILE A 37 12.99 10.37 -12.79
CA ILE A 37 11.71 10.90 -12.31
C ILE A 37 10.66 9.80 -12.15
N ASP A 38 10.56 8.90 -13.13
CA ASP A 38 9.58 7.82 -13.10
C ASP A 38 9.90 6.85 -11.94
N GLU A 39 11.17 6.51 -11.72
CA GLU A 39 11.57 5.66 -10.58
C GLU A 39 11.27 6.33 -9.23
N GLU A 40 11.61 7.60 -9.09
CA GLU A 40 11.35 8.39 -7.89
C GLU A 40 9.83 8.51 -7.61
N LEU A 41 9.02 8.69 -8.66
CA LEU A 41 7.56 8.67 -8.58
C LEU A 41 7.04 7.34 -8.04
N TYR A 42 7.52 6.22 -8.58
CA TYR A 42 7.10 4.89 -8.12
C TYR A 42 7.44 4.68 -6.65
N GLN A 43 8.61 5.12 -6.20
CA GLN A 43 8.99 5.04 -4.79
C GLN A 43 8.07 5.89 -3.89
N ALA A 44 7.74 7.11 -4.30
CA ALA A 44 6.82 7.97 -3.56
C ALA A 44 5.42 7.36 -3.44
N ILE A 45 4.88 6.80 -4.54
CA ILE A 45 3.58 6.11 -4.55
C ILE A 45 3.62 4.90 -3.62
N ALA A 46 4.65 4.06 -3.71
CA ALA A 46 4.76 2.86 -2.90
C ALA A 46 4.79 3.19 -1.40
N LYS A 47 5.58 4.19 -0.98
CA LYS A 47 5.63 4.62 0.42
C LYS A 47 4.29 5.16 0.92
N LEU A 48 3.62 5.98 0.11
CA LEU A 48 2.28 6.48 0.45
C LEU A 48 1.25 5.36 0.59
N GLN A 49 1.25 4.40 -0.34
CA GLN A 49 0.35 3.24 -0.30
C GLN A 49 0.60 2.37 0.94
N GLN A 50 1.87 2.15 1.30
CA GLN A 50 2.21 1.42 2.51
C GLN A 50 1.71 2.13 3.77
N HIS A 51 1.91 3.45 3.87
CA HIS A 51 1.39 4.24 4.99
C HIS A 51 -0.15 4.16 5.04
N SER A 52 -0.83 4.40 3.93
CA SER A 52 -2.30 4.34 3.83
C SER A 52 -2.84 2.97 4.25
N THR A 53 -2.20 1.88 3.80
CA THR A 53 -2.55 0.51 4.18
C THR A 53 -2.44 0.30 5.69
N LEU A 54 -1.39 0.82 6.33
CA LEU A 54 -1.20 0.71 7.77
C LEU A 54 -2.24 1.51 8.56
N VAL A 55 -2.54 2.74 8.12
CA VAL A 55 -3.60 3.57 8.72
C VAL A 55 -4.93 2.83 8.65
N TYR A 56 -5.29 2.29 7.48
CA TYR A 56 -6.53 1.54 7.31
C TYR A 56 -6.60 0.33 8.25
N ARG A 57 -5.54 -0.47 8.34
CA ARG A 57 -5.50 -1.65 9.23
C ARG A 57 -5.66 -1.32 10.71
N VAL A 58 -5.21 -0.15 11.15
CA VAL A 58 -5.21 0.23 12.58
C VAL A 58 -6.48 0.98 12.96
N PHE A 59 -6.97 1.87 12.09
CA PHE A 59 -8.05 2.79 12.42
C PHE A 59 -9.40 2.42 11.80
N CYS A 60 -9.42 1.57 10.77
CA CYS A 60 -10.67 1.10 10.20
C CYS A 60 -11.07 -0.23 10.82
N ALA A 61 -12.35 -0.36 11.18
CA ALA A 61 -12.89 -1.65 11.57
C ALA A 61 -12.74 -2.61 10.38
N PRO A 62 -12.30 -3.86 10.59
CA PRO A 62 -12.34 -4.84 9.53
C PRO A 62 -13.79 -4.94 9.04
N GLU A 63 -13.98 -4.88 7.72
CA GLU A 63 -15.28 -5.23 7.15
C GLU A 63 -15.64 -6.61 7.68
N LYS A 64 -16.82 -6.71 8.31
CA LYS A 64 -17.38 -8.01 8.72
C LYS A 64 -17.87 -8.73 7.46
N GLY A 65 -16.95 -9.09 6.56
CA GLY A 65 -17.22 -10.12 5.58
C GLY A 65 -17.31 -11.43 6.33
N ASP A 66 -18.51 -12.00 6.45
CA ASP A 66 -18.63 -13.38 6.93
C ASP A 66 -17.76 -14.22 5.99
N ALA A 67 -16.78 -14.96 6.50
CA ALA A 67 -15.89 -15.78 5.67
C ALA A 67 -16.68 -16.77 4.79
N ARG A 68 -17.95 -17.03 5.15
CA ARG A 68 -18.94 -17.76 4.35
C ARG A 68 -19.27 -17.12 3.00
N GLU A 69 -19.20 -15.80 2.86
CA GLU A 69 -19.47 -15.09 1.61
C GLU A 69 -18.35 -15.30 0.58
N CYS A 70 -17.13 -15.60 1.04
CA CYS A 70 -15.99 -15.91 0.18
C CYS A 70 -15.74 -17.43 0.05
N ALA A 71 -16.47 -18.27 0.78
CA ALA A 71 -16.34 -19.70 0.71
C ALA A 71 -17.01 -20.21 -0.57
N ALA A 72 -16.29 -21.01 -1.36
CA ALA A 72 -16.92 -21.80 -2.42
C ALA A 72 -18.07 -22.63 -1.82
N PRO A 73 -19.19 -22.81 -2.54
CA PRO A 73 -20.31 -23.61 -2.04
C PRO A 73 -19.82 -24.98 -1.52
N GLY A 74 -20.01 -25.23 -0.22
CA GLY A 74 -19.60 -26.47 0.46
C GLY A 74 -18.29 -26.42 1.27
N ALA A 75 -17.54 -25.31 1.29
CA ALA A 75 -16.25 -25.21 1.99
C ALA A 75 -16.33 -24.79 3.48
N VAL A 76 -17.53 -24.67 4.05
CA VAL A 76 -17.71 -24.34 5.47
C VAL A 76 -17.57 -25.61 6.33
N ALA A 77 -16.44 -25.74 7.02
CA ALA A 77 -16.24 -26.80 8.01
C ALA A 77 -17.21 -26.60 9.19
N SER A 78 -18.07 -27.59 9.44
CA SER A 78 -19.00 -27.62 10.57
C SER A 78 -18.32 -28.24 11.79
N ASN A 79 -18.25 -27.47 12.89
CA ASN A 79 -17.63 -27.89 14.16
C ASN A 79 -18.52 -28.86 14.98
N PHE A 80 -19.10 -29.89 14.37
CA PHE A 80 -19.72 -30.97 15.14
C PHE A 80 -18.64 -31.88 15.72
N MET A 81 -18.07 -31.47 16.85
CA MET A 81 -17.39 -32.40 17.76
C MET A 81 -18.47 -33.20 18.50
N GLU A 82 -18.75 -34.42 18.03
CA GLU A 82 -19.45 -35.42 18.84
C GLU A 82 -18.47 -36.50 19.25
N LYS A 83 -18.18 -36.50 20.56
CA LYS A 83 -17.28 -37.43 21.26
C LYS A 83 -17.71 -38.87 21.00
N THR A 84 -16.82 -39.69 20.46
CA THR A 84 -16.91 -41.15 20.60
C THR A 84 -16.08 -41.56 21.81
N ASN A 85 -16.76 -41.85 22.93
CA ASN A 85 -16.19 -42.53 24.08
C ASN A 85 -16.44 -44.04 23.94
N ALA A 86 -15.39 -44.83 24.23
CA ALA A 86 -15.32 -46.28 24.51
C ALA A 86 -15.56 -47.25 23.35
#